data_AF-A0A948CSA7-F1
#
_entry.id   AF-A0A948CSA7-F1
#
_cell.length_a   1.000
_cell.length_b   1.000
_cell.length_c   1.000
_cell.angle_alpha   90.00
_cell.angle_beta   90.00
_cell.angle_gamma   90.00
#
_symmetry.space_group_name_H-M   'P 1'
#
loop_
_entity.id
_entity.type
_entity.pdbx_description
1 polymer ?
#
loop_
_entity_poly.entity_id
_entity_poly.type
_entity_poly.pdbx_seq_one_letter_code
_entity_poly.pdbx_strand_id
1 'polypeptide(L)'
;MNTWFANISVTRKLLIGFGVVLAMTVLMAWTGWSGLGSVIQRANWMSDITYLNSSLTNLRIARLQYMIANGDLPTAERLQSTLSTYIAKQEALQASFKNPVNVALLKKQGAINDEYQVSLNAMKAAYKEANAANEVLALRAAEAVEQVRQIMAVVVQLPEFDPQRFAQYQAITDSRAELLQVQHLVSVFRNNASPANESAMIQGVEAIMAGLADVSRAFVGSQQAAVLQVERSLAQYRDAVLALRDATQAIARARQEMTVQGAEIVKISDELYSFQLDRLAVESAAARYLQVTATALALLLGLLAAWLITRQIIRPLRATLLDVERIASGDLTPSAAVVRQDELGVLQQGVQRMASTLRELIGGIRDGVSQIS
;
A
#
# COMPACT_ATOMS: atom_id res chain seq x y z
N MET A 1 14.84 -52.31 -36.76
CA MET A 1 14.42 -51.49 -35.59
C MET A 1 15.47 -51.63 -34.51
N ASN A 2 16.06 -50.51 -34.09
CA ASN A 2 17.36 -50.36 -33.42
C ASN A 2 17.68 -51.42 -32.35
N THR A 3 18.62 -52.33 -32.68
CA THR A 3 19.19 -53.37 -31.81
C THR A 3 19.98 -52.80 -30.63
N TRP A 4 20.34 -51.51 -30.69
CA TRP A 4 21.13 -50.85 -29.65
C TRP A 4 20.44 -50.85 -28.29
N PHE A 5 19.16 -50.46 -28.22
CA PHE A 5 18.43 -50.43 -26.96
C PHE A 5 18.18 -51.84 -26.42
N ALA A 6 18.02 -52.84 -27.29
CA ALA A 6 17.78 -54.22 -26.88
C ALA A 6 18.97 -54.83 -26.12
N ASN A 7 20.21 -54.40 -26.43
CA ASN A 7 21.44 -54.93 -25.84
C ASN A 7 21.94 -54.16 -24.61
N ILE A 8 21.26 -53.08 -24.19
CA ILE A 8 21.57 -52.37 -22.96
C ILE A 8 21.09 -53.21 -21.76
N SER A 9 21.85 -53.18 -20.66
CA SER A 9 21.47 -53.84 -19.41
C SER A 9 20.09 -53.42 -18.92
N VAL A 10 19.34 -54.37 -18.36
CA VAL A 10 18.03 -54.14 -17.73
C VAL A 10 18.12 -53.07 -16.65
N THR A 11 19.18 -53.10 -15.84
CA THR A 11 19.44 -52.09 -14.80
C THR A 11 19.54 -50.69 -15.40
N ARG A 12 20.31 -50.50 -16.49
CA ARG A 12 20.43 -49.19 -17.15
C ARG A 12 19.10 -48.74 -17.78
N LYS A 13 18.33 -49.66 -18.36
CA LYS A 13 16.99 -49.36 -18.91
C LYS A 13 16.04 -48.85 -17.84
N LEU A 14 16.00 -49.52 -16.68
CA LEU A 14 15.19 -49.10 -15.55
C LEU A 14 15.68 -47.76 -14.96
N LEU A 15 16.99 -47.59 -14.81
CA LEU A 15 17.58 -46.36 -14.28
C LEU A 15 17.28 -45.15 -15.18
N ILE A 16 17.32 -45.33 -16.51
CA ILE A 16 16.91 -44.27 -17.46
C ILE A 16 15.41 -43.98 -17.33
N GLY A 17 14.56 -45.01 -17.30
CA GLY A 17 13.11 -44.83 -17.18
C GLY A 17 12.69 -44.12 -15.89
N PHE A 18 13.16 -44.62 -14.75
CA PHE A 18 12.91 -43.98 -13.45
C PHE A 18 13.62 -42.63 -13.31
N GLY A 19 14.82 -42.48 -13.87
CA GLY A 19 15.57 -41.23 -13.85
C GLY A 19 14.85 -40.10 -14.58
N VAL A 20 14.27 -40.36 -15.75
CA VAL A 20 13.46 -39.37 -16.49
C VAL A 20 12.22 -38.97 -15.69
N VAL A 21 11.52 -39.95 -15.08
CA VAL A 21 10.35 -39.66 -14.24
C VAL A 21 10.74 -38.80 -13.04
N LEU A 22 11.81 -39.15 -12.31
CA LEU A 22 12.29 -38.37 -11.18
C LEU A 22 12.72 -36.94 -11.58
N ALA A 23 13.43 -36.79 -12.70
CA ALA A 23 13.82 -35.48 -13.20
C ALA A 23 12.59 -34.61 -13.54
N MET A 24 11.55 -35.21 -14.15
CA MET A 24 10.28 -34.52 -14.40
C MET A 24 9.56 -34.14 -13.11
N THR A 25 9.54 -35.03 -12.11
CA THR A 25 8.93 -34.73 -10.80
C THR A 25 9.63 -33.55 -10.12
N VAL A 26 10.96 -33.49 -10.16
CA VAL A 26 11.74 -32.35 -9.61
C VAL A 26 11.43 -31.06 -10.37
N LEU A 27 11.35 -31.12 -11.70
CA LEU A 27 11.01 -29.95 -12.53
C LEU A 27 9.58 -29.45 -12.24
N MET A 28 8.62 -30.36 -12.09
CA MET A 28 7.25 -30.03 -11.69
C MET A 28 7.20 -29.40 -10.29
N ALA A 29 7.93 -29.97 -9.32
CA ALA A 29 8.02 -29.42 -7.98
C ALA A 29 8.62 -28.00 -7.98
N TRP A 30 9.68 -27.78 -8.76
CA TRP A 30 10.34 -26.48 -8.89
C TRP A 30 9.42 -25.41 -9.52
N THR A 31 8.75 -25.75 -10.63
CA THR A 31 7.82 -24.83 -11.31
C THR A 31 6.62 -24.49 -10.42
N GLY A 32 6.08 -25.47 -9.68
CA GLY A 32 5.02 -25.23 -8.70
C GLY A 32 5.48 -24.31 -7.55
N TRP A 33 6.67 -24.56 -6.99
CA TRP A 33 7.20 -23.78 -5.88
C TRP A 33 7.50 -22.33 -6.26
N SER A 34 8.17 -22.12 -7.40
CA SER A 34 8.51 -20.78 -7.90
C SER A 34 7.27 -19.96 -8.29
N GLY A 35 6.28 -20.61 -8.92
CA GLY A 35 4.98 -19.98 -9.21
C GLY A 35 4.27 -19.51 -7.95
N LEU A 36 4.18 -20.36 -6.94
CA LEU A 36 3.54 -20.01 -5.66
C LEU A 36 4.27 -18.87 -4.95
N GLY A 37 5.60 -18.87 -4.95
CA GLY A 37 6.41 -17.80 -4.36
C GLY A 37 6.15 -16.43 -4.98
N SER A 38 6.03 -16.36 -6.32
CA SER A 38 5.72 -15.11 -7.02
C SER A 38 4.33 -14.55 -6.67
N VAL A 39 3.33 -15.43 -6.55
CA VAL A 39 1.97 -15.06 -6.14
C VAL A 39 1.93 -14.54 -4.71
N ILE A 40 2.62 -15.21 -3.78
CA ILE A 40 2.71 -14.78 -2.38
C ILE A 40 3.37 -13.41 -2.29
N GLN A 41 4.46 -13.18 -3.02
CA GLN A 41 5.16 -11.89 -3.01
C GLN A 41 4.27 -10.75 -3.53
N ARG A 42 3.50 -10.98 -4.59
CA ARG A 42 2.53 -9.99 -5.09
C ARG A 42 1.39 -9.73 -4.12
N ALA A 43 0.86 -10.77 -3.47
CA ALA A 43 -0.15 -10.62 -2.45
C ALA A 43 0.37 -9.75 -1.27
N ASN A 44 1.62 -9.95 -0.86
CA ASN A 44 2.26 -9.12 0.16
C ASN A 44 2.39 -7.65 -0.30
N TRP A 45 2.87 -7.40 -1.52
CA TRP A 45 2.92 -6.05 -2.07
C TRP A 45 1.55 -5.37 -2.15
N MET A 46 0.52 -6.12 -2.54
CA MET A 46 -0.85 -5.63 -2.61
C MET A 46 -1.41 -5.29 -1.22
N SER A 47 -1.06 -6.11 -0.22
CA SER A 47 -1.34 -5.83 1.19
C SER A 47 -0.61 -4.56 1.67
N ASP A 48 0.67 -4.40 1.31
CA ASP A 48 1.46 -3.23 1.66
C ASP A 48 0.90 -1.93 1.05
N ILE A 49 0.45 -1.98 -0.21
CA ILE A 49 -0.25 -0.85 -0.87
C ILE A 49 -1.58 -0.56 -0.17
N THR A 50 -2.33 -1.58 0.22
CA THR A 50 -3.60 -1.42 0.96
C THR A 50 -3.35 -0.76 2.33
N TYR A 51 -2.29 -1.19 3.02
CA TYR A 51 -1.89 -0.61 4.29
C TYR A 51 -1.44 0.86 4.12
N LEU A 52 -0.71 1.18 3.05
CA LEU A 52 -0.35 2.55 2.71
C LEU A 52 -1.59 3.43 2.49
N ASN A 53 -2.62 2.93 1.81
CA ASN A 53 -3.89 3.65 1.63
C ASN A 53 -4.65 3.85 2.95
N SER A 54 -4.62 2.84 3.82
CA SER A 54 -5.21 2.94 5.16
C SER A 54 -4.47 3.97 6.03
N SER A 55 -3.13 3.99 6.00
CA SER A 55 -2.35 4.98 6.75
C SER A 55 -2.55 6.40 6.22
N LEU A 56 -2.68 6.61 4.91
CA LEU A 56 -3.11 7.88 4.32
C LEU A 56 -4.50 8.31 4.80
N THR A 57 -5.44 7.36 4.90
CA THR A 57 -6.79 7.62 5.41
C THR A 57 -6.73 8.07 6.87
N ASN A 58 -5.93 7.41 7.70
CA ASN A 58 -5.70 7.81 9.09
C ASN A 58 -5.06 9.21 9.20
N LEU A 59 -4.10 9.53 8.33
CA LEU A 59 -3.50 10.87 8.23
C LEU A 59 -4.57 11.93 7.89
N ARG A 60 -5.45 11.66 6.93
CA ARG A 60 -6.55 12.57 6.56
C ARG A 60 -7.54 12.77 7.72
N ILE A 61 -7.86 11.70 8.47
CA ILE A 61 -8.70 11.78 9.66
C ILE A 61 -8.03 12.63 10.74
N ALA A 62 -6.75 12.38 11.05
CA ALA A 62 -6.00 13.15 12.03
C ALA A 62 -5.92 14.63 11.66
N ARG A 63 -5.76 14.96 10.36
CA ARG A 63 -5.80 16.34 9.87
C ARG A 63 -7.17 17.00 10.11
N LEU A 64 -8.26 16.29 9.83
CA LEU A 64 -9.61 16.83 10.09
C LEU A 64 -9.86 17.03 11.59
N GLN A 65 -9.39 16.11 12.44
CA GLN A 65 -9.45 16.25 13.90
C GLN A 65 -8.66 17.47 14.37
N TYR A 66 -7.46 17.69 13.83
CA TYR A 66 -6.64 18.88 14.10
C TYR A 66 -7.37 20.18 13.73
N MET A 67 -8.07 20.19 12.59
CA MET A 67 -8.86 21.34 12.18
C MET A 67 -10.05 21.61 13.10
N ILE A 68 -10.77 20.56 13.52
CA ILE A 68 -11.92 20.67 14.44
C ILE A 68 -11.45 21.15 15.81
N ALA A 69 -10.26 20.74 16.25
CA ALA A 69 -9.65 21.17 17.50
C ALA A 69 -8.98 22.56 17.42
N ASN A 70 -9.20 23.32 16.34
CA ASN A 70 -8.60 24.64 16.12
C ASN A 70 -7.07 24.68 16.28
N GLY A 71 -6.43 23.59 15.87
CA GLY A 71 -4.99 23.48 15.84
C GLY A 71 -4.30 23.25 17.19
N ASP A 72 -4.98 22.63 18.16
CA ASP A 72 -4.42 22.33 19.47
C ASP A 72 -3.16 21.43 19.44
N LEU A 73 -2.40 21.43 20.53
CA LEU A 73 -1.14 20.68 20.63
C LEU A 73 -1.35 19.14 20.58
N PRO A 74 -2.29 18.53 21.33
CA PRO A 74 -2.49 17.08 21.30
C PRO A 74 -2.84 16.55 19.91
N THR A 75 -3.72 17.24 19.16
CA THR A 75 -4.04 16.81 17.81
C THR A 75 -2.90 17.10 16.83
N ALA A 76 -2.08 18.14 17.04
CA ALA A 76 -0.88 18.39 16.25
C ALA A 76 0.15 17.25 16.37
N GLU A 77 0.36 16.74 17.58
CA GLU A 77 1.27 15.62 17.85
C GLU A 77 0.77 14.33 17.21
N ARG A 78 -0.53 14.03 17.36
CA ARG A 78 -1.19 12.89 16.71
C ARG A 78 -1.06 12.97 15.18
N LEU A 79 -1.31 14.15 14.61
CA LEU A 79 -1.18 14.40 13.19
C LEU A 79 0.25 14.16 12.70
N GLN A 80 1.25 14.67 13.41
CA GLN A 80 2.66 14.44 13.10
C GLN A 80 3.03 12.96 13.14
N SER A 81 2.54 12.22 14.13
CA SER A 81 2.77 10.78 14.28
C SER A 81 2.14 9.97 13.13
N THR A 82 0.92 10.31 12.72
CA THR A 82 0.28 9.65 11.57
C THR A 82 0.98 9.97 10.25
N LEU A 83 1.48 11.20 10.08
CA LEU A 83 2.25 11.60 8.92
C LEU A 83 3.56 10.81 8.83
N SER A 84 4.34 10.76 9.92
CA SER A 84 5.61 10.02 9.92
C SER A 84 5.43 8.53 9.66
N THR A 85 4.36 7.93 10.20
CA THR A 85 4.00 6.53 9.93
C THR A 85 3.70 6.29 8.45
N TYR A 86 2.92 7.18 7.82
CA TYR A 86 2.59 7.11 6.40
C TYR A 86 3.84 7.28 5.52
N ILE A 87 4.67 8.29 5.78
CA ILE A 87 5.91 8.53 5.02
C ILE A 87 6.87 7.35 5.13
N ALA A 88 7.13 6.84 6.34
CA ALA A 88 8.01 5.70 6.54
C ALA A 88 7.53 4.46 5.78
N LYS A 89 6.21 4.23 5.71
CA LYS A 89 5.65 3.13 4.92
C LYS A 89 5.86 3.34 3.42
N GLN A 90 5.66 4.57 2.92
CA GLN A 90 5.87 4.88 1.51
C GLN A 90 7.34 4.69 1.11
N GLU A 91 8.28 5.15 1.94
CA GLU A 91 9.72 5.00 1.72
C GLU A 91 10.14 3.52 1.73
N ALA A 92 9.65 2.74 2.69
CA ALA A 92 9.87 1.29 2.74
C ALA A 92 9.33 0.58 1.49
N LEU A 93 8.15 0.98 1.01
CA LEU A 93 7.58 0.46 -0.22
C LEU A 93 8.46 0.80 -1.43
N GLN A 94 8.89 2.06 -1.55
CA GLN A 94 9.80 2.50 -2.60
C GLN A 94 11.13 1.72 -2.62
N ALA A 95 11.68 1.39 -1.45
CA ALA A 95 12.93 0.62 -1.35
C ALA A 95 12.77 -0.85 -1.77
N SER A 96 11.60 -1.45 -1.48
CA SER A 96 11.32 -2.87 -1.76
C SER A 96 10.99 -3.15 -3.24
N PHE A 97 10.38 -2.20 -3.95
CA PHE A 97 10.00 -2.38 -5.35
C PHE A 97 11.19 -2.18 -6.30
N LYS A 98 11.31 -3.05 -7.32
CA LYS A 98 12.39 -3.00 -8.33
C LYS A 98 11.90 -2.73 -9.74
N ASN A 99 10.61 -2.95 -10.01
CA ASN A 99 10.04 -2.69 -11.33
C ASN A 99 10.06 -1.18 -11.63
N PRO A 100 10.56 -0.74 -12.80
CA PRO A 100 10.73 0.68 -13.11
C PRO A 100 9.41 1.47 -13.10
N VAL A 101 8.28 0.86 -13.47
CA VAL A 101 6.96 1.51 -13.45
C VAL A 101 6.55 1.82 -12.00
N ASN A 102 6.64 0.83 -11.12
CA ASN A 102 6.30 1.01 -9.71
C ASN A 102 7.25 2.01 -9.03
N VAL A 103 8.54 1.95 -9.33
CA VAL A 103 9.52 2.90 -8.77
C VAL A 103 9.23 4.32 -9.23
N ALA A 104 8.85 4.52 -10.50
CA ALA A 104 8.47 5.85 -11.00
C ALA A 104 7.22 6.39 -10.31
N LEU A 105 6.18 5.55 -10.14
CA LEU A 105 4.96 5.91 -9.41
C LEU A 105 5.25 6.25 -7.95
N LEU A 106 6.04 5.43 -7.26
CA LEU A 106 6.40 5.67 -5.85
C LEU A 106 7.26 6.92 -5.70
N LYS A 107 8.19 7.20 -6.61
CA LYS A 107 8.94 8.47 -6.61
C LYS A 107 8.02 9.68 -6.80
N LYS A 108 7.05 9.59 -7.72
CA LYS A 108 6.05 10.64 -7.91
C LYS A 108 5.22 10.85 -6.64
N GLN A 109 4.79 9.75 -6.00
CA GLN A 109 4.07 9.82 -4.72
C GLN A 109 4.94 10.46 -3.63
N GLY A 110 6.24 10.15 -3.56
CA GLY A 110 7.21 10.78 -2.67
C GLY A 110 7.29 12.30 -2.86
N ALA A 111 7.38 12.78 -4.10
CA ALA A 111 7.38 14.23 -4.36
C ALA A 111 6.08 14.92 -3.91
N ILE A 112 4.92 14.30 -4.13
CA ILE A 112 3.64 14.84 -3.65
C ILE A 112 3.56 14.79 -2.11
N ASN A 113 4.16 13.79 -1.48
CA ASN A 113 4.26 13.72 -0.03
C ASN A 113 5.11 14.86 0.55
N ASP A 114 6.19 15.27 -0.13
CA ASP A 114 6.99 16.42 0.26
C ASP A 114 6.17 17.72 0.17
N GLU A 115 5.43 17.91 -0.91
CA GLU A 115 4.49 19.03 -1.05
C GLU A 115 3.39 19.01 0.03
N TYR A 116 2.85 17.83 0.35
CA TYR A 116 1.87 17.66 1.42
C TYR A 116 2.43 18.07 2.78
N GLN A 117 3.69 17.75 3.08
CA GLN A 117 4.35 18.17 4.31
C GLN A 117 4.51 19.70 4.37
N VAL A 118 4.85 20.34 3.25
CA VAL A 118 4.94 21.80 3.15
C VAL A 118 3.58 22.44 3.43
N SER A 119 2.52 22.00 2.74
CA SER A 119 1.17 22.53 2.95
C SER A 119 0.66 22.26 4.38
N LEU A 120 0.99 21.10 4.96
CA LEU A 120 0.62 20.80 6.34
C LEU A 120 1.34 21.70 7.36
N ASN A 121 2.63 21.97 7.16
CA ASN A 121 3.38 22.88 8.01
C ASN A 121 2.87 24.32 7.89
N ALA A 122 2.51 24.75 6.68
CA ALA A 122 1.87 26.04 6.46
C ALA A 122 0.53 26.14 7.21
N MET A 123 -0.30 25.08 7.18
CA MET A 123 -1.53 25.01 7.96
C MET A 123 -1.26 25.14 9.46
N LYS A 124 -0.30 24.40 10.01
CA LYS A 124 0.05 24.46 11.45
C LYS A 124 0.52 25.85 11.87
N ALA A 125 1.34 26.50 11.05
CA ALA A 125 1.79 27.87 11.28
C ALA A 125 0.61 28.86 11.26
N ALA A 126 -0.30 28.71 10.30
CA ALA A 126 -1.47 29.56 10.19
C ALA A 126 -2.45 29.38 11.37
N TYR A 127 -2.65 28.16 11.89
CA TYR A 127 -3.43 27.96 13.12
C TYR A 127 -2.77 28.64 14.33
N LYS A 128 -1.45 28.58 14.45
CA LYS A 128 -0.72 29.28 15.51
C LYS A 128 -0.95 30.79 15.43
N GLU A 129 -0.88 31.37 14.23
CA GLU A 129 -1.12 32.79 13.99
C GLU A 129 -2.58 33.18 14.29
N ALA A 130 -3.55 32.38 13.84
CA ALA A 130 -4.96 32.60 14.13
C ALA A 130 -5.24 32.58 15.65
N ASN A 131 -4.63 31.64 16.39
CA ASN A 131 -4.78 31.54 17.83
C ASN A 131 -4.13 32.74 18.55
N ALA A 132 -2.94 33.16 18.14
CA ALA A 132 -2.30 34.37 18.66
C ALA A 132 -3.14 35.64 18.40
N ALA A 133 -3.66 35.78 17.17
CA ALA A 133 -4.57 36.87 16.83
C ALA A 133 -5.84 36.84 17.69
N ASN A 134 -6.40 35.66 17.97
CA ASN A 134 -7.57 35.51 18.82
C ASN A 134 -7.33 35.96 20.27
N GLU A 135 -6.16 35.64 20.84
CA GLU A 135 -5.74 36.11 22.17
C GLU A 135 -5.63 37.64 22.22
N VAL A 136 -4.98 38.23 21.20
CA VAL A 136 -4.87 39.70 21.09
C VAL A 136 -6.24 40.34 20.95
N LEU A 137 -7.12 39.80 20.09
CA LEU A 137 -8.48 40.30 19.91
C LEU A 137 -9.26 40.30 21.23
N ALA A 138 -9.18 39.22 22.02
CA ALA A 138 -9.85 39.14 23.31
C ALA A 138 -9.30 40.16 24.31
N LEU A 139 -7.97 40.27 24.41
CA LEU A 139 -7.30 41.18 25.34
C LEU A 139 -7.56 42.65 25.00
N ARG A 140 -7.35 43.05 23.74
CA ARG A 140 -7.52 44.44 23.29
C ARG A 140 -8.98 44.90 23.34
N ALA A 141 -9.93 44.01 23.04
CA ALA A 141 -11.35 44.27 23.21
C ALA A 141 -11.70 44.58 24.67
N ALA A 142 -11.23 43.76 25.61
CA ALA A 142 -11.48 43.95 27.03
C ALA A 142 -10.85 45.27 27.54
N GLU A 143 -9.61 45.57 27.12
CA GLU A 143 -8.94 46.83 27.45
C GLU A 143 -9.70 48.05 26.90
N ALA A 144 -10.16 48.00 25.65
CA ALA A 144 -10.91 49.10 25.03
C ALA A 144 -12.25 49.34 25.73
N VAL A 145 -13.01 48.27 26.06
CA VAL A 145 -14.28 48.38 26.80
C VAL A 145 -14.05 48.98 28.19
N GLU A 146 -12.98 48.57 28.87
CA GLU A 146 -12.64 49.08 30.20
C GLU A 146 -12.25 50.56 30.17
N GLN A 147 -11.42 50.97 29.21
CA GLN A 147 -11.02 52.35 29.02
C GLN A 147 -12.22 53.23 28.68
N VAL A 148 -13.08 52.78 27.76
CA VAL A 148 -14.33 53.46 27.41
C VAL A 148 -15.23 53.65 28.64
N ARG A 149 -15.34 52.63 29.49
CA ARG A 149 -16.11 52.71 30.74
C ARG A 149 -15.54 53.76 31.70
N GLN A 150 -14.22 53.85 31.83
CA GLN A 150 -13.56 54.84 32.68
C GLN A 150 -13.76 56.27 32.15
N ILE A 151 -13.64 56.49 30.84
CA ILE A 151 -13.89 57.80 30.24
C ILE A 151 -15.37 58.20 30.45
N MET A 152 -16.31 57.27 30.21
CA MET A 152 -17.74 57.54 30.42
C MET A 152 -18.07 57.93 31.87
N ALA A 153 -17.42 57.30 32.87
CA ALA A 153 -17.61 57.64 34.27
C ALA A 153 -17.24 59.10 34.58
N VAL A 154 -16.21 59.63 33.91
CA VAL A 154 -15.81 61.04 34.02
C VAL A 154 -16.81 61.95 33.32
N VAL A 155 -17.24 61.60 32.10
CA VAL A 155 -18.19 62.40 31.31
C VAL A 155 -19.53 62.57 32.03
N VAL A 156 -20.02 61.52 32.71
CA VAL A 156 -21.29 61.57 33.45
C VAL A 156 -21.20 62.47 34.69
N GLN A 157 -20.00 62.68 35.25
CA GLN A 157 -19.76 63.60 36.38
C GLN A 157 -19.62 65.06 35.96
N LEU A 158 -19.53 65.36 34.65
CA LEU A 158 -19.51 66.74 34.18
C LEU A 158 -20.82 67.47 34.53
N PRO A 159 -20.77 68.78 34.82
CA PRO A 159 -21.97 69.59 35.06
C PRO A 159 -23.01 69.43 33.94
N GLU A 160 -24.30 69.48 34.28
CA GLU A 160 -25.40 69.37 33.30
C GLU A 160 -25.35 70.43 32.19
N PHE A 161 -24.80 71.59 32.50
CA PHE A 161 -24.65 72.73 31.60
C PHE A 161 -23.28 72.78 30.90
N ASP A 162 -22.43 71.75 31.06
CA ASP A 162 -21.17 71.67 30.33
C ASP A 162 -21.46 71.44 28.82
N PRO A 163 -21.00 72.34 27.92
CA PRO A 163 -21.31 72.25 26.50
C PRO A 163 -20.67 71.04 25.80
N GLN A 164 -19.63 70.42 26.39
CA GLN A 164 -18.96 69.25 25.83
C GLN A 164 -19.61 67.93 26.25
N ARG A 165 -20.38 67.92 27.36
CA ARG A 165 -20.93 66.69 27.96
C ARG A 165 -21.75 65.85 26.98
N PHE A 166 -22.66 66.47 26.23
CA PHE A 166 -23.50 65.75 25.27
C PHE A 166 -22.69 65.15 24.12
N ALA A 167 -21.81 65.95 23.50
CA ALA A 167 -20.97 65.50 22.39
C ALA A 167 -20.03 64.35 22.81
N GLN A 168 -19.43 64.45 24.01
CA GLN A 168 -18.59 63.40 24.59
C GLN A 168 -19.38 62.12 24.90
N TYR A 169 -20.57 62.26 25.47
CA TYR A 169 -21.42 61.12 25.77
C TYR A 169 -21.87 60.38 24.50
N GLN A 170 -22.29 61.13 23.48
CA GLN A 170 -22.69 60.59 22.19
C GLN A 170 -21.51 59.86 21.51
N ALA A 171 -20.35 60.51 21.39
CA ALA A 171 -19.18 59.94 20.74
C ALA A 171 -18.73 58.61 21.39
N ILE A 172 -18.72 58.53 22.73
CA ILE A 172 -18.39 57.28 23.42
C ILE A 172 -19.46 56.21 23.21
N THR A 173 -20.73 56.58 23.28
CA THR A 173 -21.84 55.61 23.16
C THR A 173 -21.86 54.99 21.77
N ASP A 174 -21.70 55.80 20.73
CA ASP A 174 -21.63 55.35 19.33
C ASP A 174 -20.41 54.43 19.14
N SER A 175 -19.22 54.84 19.60
CA SER A 175 -18.00 54.03 19.52
C SER A 175 -18.14 52.68 20.24
N ARG A 176 -18.82 52.66 21.39
CA ARG A 176 -19.07 51.41 22.13
C ARG A 176 -20.03 50.49 21.36
N ALA A 177 -21.07 51.04 20.75
CA ALA A 177 -22.03 50.27 19.96
C ALA A 177 -21.33 49.64 18.74
N GLU A 178 -20.52 50.41 18.03
CA GLU A 178 -19.74 49.93 16.90
C GLU A 178 -18.74 48.84 17.32
N LEU A 179 -18.02 49.01 18.45
CA LEU A 179 -17.11 48.00 18.99
C LEU A 179 -17.80 46.66 19.26
N LEU A 180 -18.99 46.69 19.86
CA LEU A 180 -19.78 45.47 20.09
C LEU A 180 -20.24 44.82 18.77
N GLN A 181 -20.62 45.64 17.78
CA GLN A 181 -20.97 45.14 16.45
C GLN A 181 -19.78 44.47 15.77
N VAL A 182 -18.59 45.04 15.84
CA VAL A 182 -17.38 44.44 15.28
C VAL A 182 -17.00 43.16 16.00
N GLN A 183 -17.08 43.11 17.32
CA GLN A 183 -16.87 41.87 18.08
C GLN A 183 -17.84 40.76 17.65
N HIS A 184 -19.11 41.12 17.39
CA HIS A 184 -20.09 40.18 16.85
C HIS A 184 -19.69 39.70 15.44
N LEU A 185 -19.29 40.60 14.54
CA LEU A 185 -18.85 40.25 13.18
C LEU A 185 -17.61 39.34 13.18
N VAL A 186 -16.64 39.61 14.06
CA VAL A 186 -15.47 38.73 14.27
C VAL A 186 -15.92 37.34 14.74
N SER A 187 -16.88 37.23 15.66
CA SER A 187 -17.44 35.94 16.08
C SER A 187 -18.13 35.20 14.94
N VAL A 188 -18.93 35.90 14.13
CA VAL A 188 -19.57 35.34 12.93
C VAL A 188 -18.53 34.83 11.93
N PHE A 189 -17.46 35.59 11.68
CA PHE A 189 -16.36 35.19 10.81
C PHE A 189 -15.62 33.95 11.34
N ARG A 190 -15.30 33.90 12.65
CA ARG A 190 -14.64 32.74 13.28
C ARG A 190 -15.45 31.46 13.11
N ASN A 191 -16.77 31.54 13.23
CA ASN A 191 -17.65 30.39 13.06
C ASN A 191 -17.86 30.01 11.58
N ASN A 192 -17.85 31.00 10.68
CA ASN A 192 -18.00 30.80 9.25
C ASN A 192 -17.21 31.85 8.45
N ALA A 193 -16.02 31.46 8.01
CA ALA A 193 -15.11 32.31 7.25
C ALA A 193 -15.49 32.42 5.76
N SER A 194 -16.71 32.88 5.49
CA SER A 194 -17.17 33.16 4.13
C SER A 194 -16.67 34.53 3.64
N PRO A 195 -16.52 34.75 2.32
CA PRO A 195 -16.14 36.06 1.78
C PRO A 195 -17.06 37.21 2.21
N ALA A 196 -18.36 36.93 2.39
CA ALA A 196 -19.33 37.92 2.87
C ALA A 196 -19.06 38.31 4.33
N ASN A 197 -18.81 37.32 5.20
CA ASN A 197 -18.50 37.57 6.61
C ASN A 197 -17.14 38.24 6.78
N GLU A 198 -16.15 37.89 5.96
CA GLU A 198 -14.85 38.56 5.89
C GLU A 198 -15.04 40.04 5.55
N SER A 199 -15.74 40.34 4.46
CA SER A 199 -16.00 41.72 4.02
C SER A 199 -16.74 42.53 5.09
N ALA A 200 -17.77 41.95 5.72
CA ALA A 200 -18.53 42.63 6.76
C ALA A 200 -17.65 42.95 7.99
N MET A 201 -16.83 41.99 8.43
CA MET A 201 -15.90 42.17 9.55
C MET A 201 -14.88 43.28 9.26
N ILE A 202 -14.27 43.29 8.07
CA ILE A 202 -13.28 44.30 7.67
C ILE A 202 -13.93 45.69 7.59
N GLN A 203 -15.09 45.82 6.95
CA GLN A 203 -15.81 47.09 6.87
C GLN A 203 -16.19 47.62 8.26
N GLY A 204 -16.62 46.75 9.17
CA GLY A 204 -16.93 47.15 10.54
C GLY A 204 -15.71 47.70 11.29
N VAL A 205 -14.55 47.05 11.16
CA VAL A 205 -13.30 47.54 11.78
C VAL A 205 -12.89 48.87 11.18
N GLU A 206 -12.97 49.04 9.85
CA GLU A 206 -12.65 50.30 9.19
C GLU A 206 -13.59 51.44 9.63
N ALA A 207 -14.88 51.16 9.82
CA ALA A 207 -15.86 52.12 10.31
C ALA A 207 -15.52 52.62 11.72
N ILE A 208 -15.20 51.72 12.65
CA ILE A 208 -14.74 52.12 14.01
C ILE A 208 -13.49 52.99 13.93
N MET A 209 -12.52 52.60 13.11
CA MET A 209 -11.27 53.35 12.99
C MET A 209 -11.49 54.74 12.40
N ALA A 210 -12.49 54.91 11.53
CA ALA A 210 -12.89 56.22 11.03
C ALA A 210 -13.61 57.06 12.11
N GLY A 211 -14.50 56.44 12.89
CA GLY A 211 -15.24 57.09 13.99
C GLY A 211 -14.35 57.61 15.13
N LEU A 212 -13.15 57.04 15.30
CA LEU A 212 -12.17 57.51 16.28
C LEU A 212 -11.80 58.99 16.12
N ALA A 213 -11.83 59.53 14.90
CA ALA A 213 -11.55 60.95 14.67
C ALA A 213 -12.61 61.87 15.31
N ASP A 214 -13.87 61.44 15.35
CA ASP A 214 -14.95 62.17 16.04
C ASP A 214 -14.76 62.11 17.57
N VAL A 215 -14.36 60.95 18.10
CA VAL A 215 -14.01 60.80 19.53
C VAL A 215 -12.85 61.73 19.89
N SER A 216 -11.76 61.68 19.14
CA SER A 216 -10.58 62.52 19.38
C SER A 216 -10.93 64.02 19.40
N ARG A 217 -11.82 64.46 18.51
CA ARG A 217 -12.34 65.84 18.47
C ARG A 217 -13.23 66.19 19.67
N ALA A 218 -14.06 65.27 20.16
CA ALA A 218 -14.94 65.50 21.30
C ALA A 218 -14.19 65.63 22.65
N PHE A 219 -13.00 65.04 22.74
CA PHE A 219 -12.17 64.99 23.96
C PHE A 219 -10.92 65.90 23.89
N VAL A 220 -10.96 66.97 23.10
CA VAL A 220 -9.85 67.94 23.08
C VAL A 220 -9.77 68.65 24.44
N GLY A 221 -8.59 68.61 25.07
CA GLY A 221 -8.28 69.27 26.35
C GLY A 221 -8.57 68.44 27.61
N SER A 222 -9.50 67.48 27.58
CA SER A 222 -9.84 66.61 28.73
C SER A 222 -9.82 65.14 28.33
N GLN A 223 -9.22 64.27 29.16
CA GLN A 223 -9.11 62.83 28.90
C GLN A 223 -8.39 62.43 27.59
N GLN A 224 -7.63 63.34 26.95
CA GLN A 224 -6.87 63.05 25.71
C GLN A 224 -5.96 61.83 25.84
N ALA A 225 -5.26 61.68 26.97
CA ALA A 225 -4.38 60.53 27.20
C ALA A 225 -5.15 59.20 27.20
N ALA A 226 -6.37 59.19 27.75
CA ALA A 226 -7.24 58.01 27.77
C ALA A 226 -7.76 57.70 26.35
N VAL A 227 -8.16 58.72 25.59
CA VAL A 227 -8.60 58.55 24.19
C VAL A 227 -7.47 58.01 23.31
N LEU A 228 -6.25 58.56 23.43
CA LEU A 228 -5.08 58.04 22.71
C LEU A 228 -4.79 56.57 23.06
N GLN A 229 -5.07 56.15 24.30
CA GLN A 229 -4.90 54.75 24.69
C GLN A 229 -5.99 53.84 24.10
N VAL A 230 -7.23 54.34 23.96
CA VAL A 230 -8.31 53.64 23.24
C VAL A 230 -7.96 53.50 21.76
N GLU A 231 -7.49 54.57 21.12
CA GLU A 231 -7.06 54.56 19.72
C GLU A 231 -5.95 53.52 19.48
N ARG A 232 -4.96 53.43 20.37
CA ARG A 232 -3.91 52.39 20.30
C ARG A 232 -4.47 50.98 20.47
N SER A 233 -5.36 50.77 21.44
CA SER A 233 -5.98 49.46 21.68
C SER A 233 -6.80 49.01 20.47
N LEU A 234 -7.53 49.92 19.83
CA LEU A 234 -8.32 49.64 18.63
C LEU A 234 -7.46 49.46 17.38
N ALA A 235 -6.34 50.18 17.24
CA ALA A 235 -5.36 49.92 16.18
C ALA A 235 -4.78 48.51 16.29
N GLN A 236 -4.39 48.09 17.51
CA GLN A 236 -3.92 46.72 17.77
C GLN A 236 -5.02 45.68 17.54
N TYR A 237 -6.28 46.01 17.87
CA TYR A 237 -7.43 45.16 17.58
C TYR A 237 -7.63 44.98 16.07
N ARG A 238 -7.58 46.07 15.28
CA ARG A 238 -7.63 46.03 13.81
C ARG A 238 -6.53 45.14 13.25
N ASP A 239 -5.29 45.34 13.70
CA ASP A 239 -4.15 44.57 13.19
C ASP A 239 -4.33 43.07 13.50
N ALA A 240 -4.88 42.73 14.67
CA ALA A 240 -5.22 41.34 15.01
C ALA A 240 -6.41 40.79 14.18
N VAL A 241 -7.39 41.62 13.79
CA VAL A 241 -8.45 41.21 12.85
C VAL A 241 -7.86 40.88 11.48
N LEU A 242 -6.95 41.70 10.98
CA LEU A 242 -6.27 41.47 9.70
C LEU A 242 -5.39 40.21 9.75
N ALA A 243 -4.65 40.01 10.83
CA ALA A 243 -3.86 38.79 11.06
C ALA A 243 -4.75 37.54 11.10
N LEU A 244 -5.91 37.61 11.79
CA LEU A 244 -6.87 36.52 11.82
C LEU A 244 -7.41 36.20 10.42
N ARG A 245 -7.78 37.21 9.64
CA ARG A 245 -8.20 37.04 8.23
C ARG A 245 -7.14 36.30 7.43
N ASP A 246 -5.90 36.79 7.45
CA ASP A 246 -4.80 36.24 6.65
C ASP A 246 -4.47 34.81 7.05
N ALA A 247 -4.45 34.52 8.35
CA ALA A 247 -4.28 33.19 8.88
C ALA A 247 -5.40 32.24 8.45
N THR A 248 -6.66 32.67 8.51
CA THR A 248 -7.81 31.88 8.06
C THR A 248 -7.75 31.59 6.56
N GLN A 249 -7.34 32.56 5.74
CA GLN A 249 -7.12 32.35 4.30
C GLN A 249 -5.97 31.38 4.03
N ALA A 250 -4.87 31.46 4.79
CA ALA A 250 -3.75 30.52 4.67
C ALA A 250 -4.16 29.09 5.05
N ILE A 251 -4.97 28.91 6.10
CA ILE A 251 -5.57 27.60 6.47
C ILE A 251 -6.42 27.07 5.32
N ALA A 252 -7.26 27.90 4.70
CA ALA A 252 -8.12 27.50 3.59
C ALA A 252 -7.31 27.07 2.35
N ARG A 253 -6.26 27.82 1.99
CA ARG A 253 -5.35 27.47 0.87
C ARG A 253 -4.65 26.14 1.12
N ALA A 254 -4.00 26.00 2.28
CA ALA A 254 -3.30 24.77 2.66
C ALA A 254 -4.25 23.56 2.69
N ARG A 255 -5.50 23.74 3.15
CA ARG A 255 -6.53 22.70 3.10
C ARG A 255 -6.85 22.27 1.67
N GLN A 256 -6.98 23.22 0.74
CA GLN A 256 -7.28 22.96 -0.66
C GLN A 256 -6.13 22.20 -1.32
N GLU A 257 -4.90 22.67 -1.14
CA GLU A 257 -3.68 22.01 -1.62
C GLU A 257 -3.62 20.56 -1.15
N MET A 258 -3.74 20.33 0.16
CA MET A 258 -3.72 18.98 0.73
C MET A 258 -4.92 18.10 0.34
N THR A 259 -6.01 18.69 -0.16
CA THR A 259 -7.12 17.91 -0.72
C THR A 259 -6.79 17.42 -2.12
N VAL A 260 -6.18 18.29 -2.95
CA VAL A 260 -5.70 17.92 -4.29
C VAL A 260 -4.56 16.90 -4.20
N GLN A 261 -3.55 17.17 -3.38
CA GLN A 261 -2.42 16.26 -3.14
C GLN A 261 -2.92 14.90 -2.63
N GLY A 262 -3.84 14.90 -1.66
CA GLY A 262 -4.44 13.67 -1.14
C GLY A 262 -5.18 12.85 -2.21
N ALA A 263 -5.86 13.50 -3.16
CA ALA A 263 -6.51 12.83 -4.28
C ALA A 263 -5.50 12.23 -5.28
N GLU A 264 -4.43 12.96 -5.59
CA GLU A 264 -3.36 12.45 -6.47
C GLU A 264 -2.60 11.28 -5.83
N ILE A 265 -2.36 11.31 -4.51
CA ILE A 265 -1.76 10.18 -3.79
C ILE A 265 -2.65 8.93 -3.92
N VAL A 266 -3.97 9.06 -3.70
CA VAL A 266 -4.91 7.95 -3.84
C VAL A 266 -4.89 7.40 -5.27
N LYS A 267 -4.92 8.27 -6.27
CA LYS A 267 -4.84 7.87 -7.68
C LYS A 267 -3.58 7.06 -7.99
N ILE A 268 -2.41 7.50 -7.50
CA ILE A 268 -1.15 6.76 -7.67
C ILE A 268 -1.21 5.39 -6.98
N SER A 269 -1.79 5.31 -5.78
CA SER A 269 -1.97 4.03 -5.10
C SER A 269 -2.88 3.07 -5.86
N ASP A 270 -3.95 3.57 -6.49
CA ASP A 270 -4.84 2.77 -7.33
C ASP A 270 -4.14 2.29 -8.61
N GLU A 271 -3.29 3.14 -9.22
CA GLU A 271 -2.42 2.76 -10.34
C GLU A 271 -1.41 1.68 -9.93
N LEU A 272 -0.81 1.78 -8.74
CA LEU A 272 0.09 0.76 -8.19
C LEU A 272 -0.64 -0.57 -7.95
N TYR A 273 -1.84 -0.51 -7.37
CA TYR A 273 -2.65 -1.68 -7.07
C TYR A 273 -3.10 -2.40 -8.34
N SER A 274 -3.65 -1.66 -9.30
CA SER A 274 -4.07 -2.20 -10.61
C SER A 274 -2.91 -2.82 -11.38
N PHE A 275 -1.73 -2.19 -11.36
CA PHE A 275 -0.53 -2.79 -11.95
C PHE A 275 -0.15 -4.13 -11.32
N GLN A 276 -0.31 -4.30 -10.00
CA GLN A 276 -0.07 -5.59 -9.35
C GLN A 276 -1.11 -6.64 -9.74
N LEU A 277 -2.39 -6.25 -9.84
CA LEU A 277 -3.45 -7.14 -10.29
C LEU A 277 -3.23 -7.65 -11.70
N ASP A 278 -2.91 -6.77 -12.65
CA ASP A 278 -2.68 -7.14 -14.05
C ASP A 278 -1.49 -8.11 -14.18
N ARG A 279 -0.41 -7.83 -13.44
CA ARG A 279 0.77 -8.71 -13.41
C ARG A 279 0.47 -10.06 -12.79
N LEU A 280 -0.32 -10.09 -11.71
CA LEU A 280 -0.74 -11.33 -11.08
C LEU A 280 -1.54 -12.19 -12.06
N ALA A 281 -2.46 -11.59 -12.83
CA ALA A 281 -3.25 -12.31 -13.84
C ALA A 281 -2.37 -12.92 -14.94
N VAL A 282 -1.43 -12.13 -15.48
CA VAL A 282 -0.50 -12.59 -16.52
C VAL A 282 0.42 -13.71 -16.02
N GLU A 283 1.00 -13.56 -14.83
CA GLU A 283 1.89 -14.58 -14.26
C GLU A 283 1.15 -15.85 -13.86
N SER A 284 -0.06 -15.73 -13.31
CA SER A 284 -0.90 -16.89 -13.00
C SER A 284 -1.30 -17.67 -14.25
N ALA A 285 -1.50 -16.99 -15.38
CA ALA A 285 -1.77 -17.64 -16.67
C ALA A 285 -0.52 -18.38 -17.19
N ALA A 286 0.65 -17.73 -17.16
CA ALA A 286 1.92 -18.32 -17.60
C ALA A 286 2.31 -19.53 -16.74
N ALA A 287 2.22 -19.43 -15.41
CA ALA A 287 2.50 -20.51 -14.47
C ALA A 287 1.57 -21.71 -14.71
N ARG A 288 0.27 -21.45 -14.92
CA ARG A 288 -0.71 -22.50 -15.24
C ARG A 288 -0.40 -23.19 -16.57
N TYR A 289 -0.02 -22.43 -17.60
CA TYR A 289 0.37 -22.99 -18.89
C TYR A 289 1.61 -23.88 -18.78
N LEU A 290 2.65 -23.43 -18.07
CA LEU A 290 3.84 -24.23 -17.76
C LEU A 290 3.49 -25.50 -16.98
N GLN A 291 2.63 -25.39 -15.98
CA GLN A 291 2.22 -26.55 -15.18
C GLN A 291 1.44 -27.57 -16.00
N VAL A 292 0.48 -27.14 -16.83
CA VAL A 292 -0.31 -28.03 -17.69
C VAL A 292 0.59 -28.71 -18.72
N THR A 293 1.47 -27.97 -19.38
CA THR A 293 2.40 -28.52 -20.39
C THR A 293 3.41 -29.48 -19.77
N ALA A 294 4.01 -29.13 -18.63
CA ALA A 294 4.93 -30.02 -17.91
C ALA A 294 4.23 -31.31 -17.45
N THR A 295 3.00 -31.21 -16.95
CA THR A 295 2.20 -32.38 -16.54
C THR A 295 1.87 -33.27 -17.75
N ALA A 296 1.46 -32.68 -18.87
CA ALA A 296 1.16 -33.41 -20.09
C ALA A 296 2.40 -34.16 -20.62
N LEU A 297 3.57 -33.51 -20.62
CA LEU A 297 4.84 -34.13 -21.01
C LEU A 297 5.26 -35.25 -20.05
N ALA A 298 5.11 -35.06 -18.74
CA ALA A 298 5.41 -36.09 -17.74
C ALA A 298 4.52 -37.33 -17.93
N LEU A 299 3.22 -37.14 -18.18
CA LEU A 299 2.30 -38.24 -18.48
C LEU A 299 2.66 -38.98 -19.77
N LEU A 300 3.01 -38.25 -20.83
CA LEU A 300 3.41 -38.83 -22.11
C LEU A 300 4.69 -39.66 -21.97
N LEU A 301 5.70 -39.13 -21.28
CA LEU A 301 6.95 -39.84 -21.00
C LEU A 301 6.72 -41.06 -20.09
N GLY A 302 5.84 -40.95 -19.09
CA GLY A 302 5.45 -42.08 -18.25
C GLY A 302 4.78 -43.21 -19.04
N LEU A 303 3.85 -42.87 -19.94
CA LEU A 303 3.23 -43.82 -20.85
C LEU A 303 4.25 -44.49 -21.78
N LEU A 304 5.18 -43.70 -22.34
CA LEU A 304 6.22 -44.19 -23.23
C LEU A 304 7.20 -45.13 -22.48
N ALA A 305 7.57 -44.79 -21.25
CA ALA A 305 8.39 -45.64 -20.39
C ALA A 305 7.66 -46.95 -20.04
N ALA A 306 6.38 -46.89 -19.64
CA ALA A 306 5.57 -48.07 -19.35
C ALA A 306 5.44 -49.00 -20.57
N TRP A 307 5.21 -48.43 -21.75
CA TRP A 307 5.18 -49.16 -23.01
C TRP A 307 6.52 -49.83 -23.32
N LEU A 308 7.63 -49.11 -23.14
CA LEU A 308 8.98 -49.60 -23.41
C LEU A 308 9.39 -50.72 -22.45
N ILE A 309 9.10 -50.58 -21.16
CA ILE A 309 9.32 -51.62 -20.13
C ILE A 309 8.49 -52.87 -20.46
N THR A 310 7.21 -52.70 -20.80
CA THR A 310 6.34 -53.82 -21.17
C THR A 310 6.90 -54.59 -22.37
N ARG A 311 7.37 -53.88 -23.39
CA ARG A 311 7.88 -54.49 -24.62
C ARG A 311 9.27 -55.11 -24.46
N GLN A 312 10.19 -54.49 -23.73
CA GLN A 312 11.59 -54.92 -23.66
C GLN A 312 11.93 -55.83 -22.48
N ILE A 313 11.19 -55.71 -21.37
CA ILE A 313 11.43 -56.48 -20.14
C ILE A 313 10.34 -57.54 -19.95
N ILE A 314 9.07 -57.12 -19.88
CA ILE A 314 7.97 -58.03 -19.50
C ILE A 314 7.72 -59.10 -20.57
N ARG A 315 7.63 -58.74 -21.86
CA ARG A 315 7.39 -59.72 -22.94
C ARG A 315 8.48 -60.80 -23.03
N PRO A 316 9.78 -60.47 -23.05
CA PRO A 316 10.83 -61.49 -23.17
C PRO A 316 10.97 -62.33 -21.90
N LEU A 317 10.74 -61.75 -20.72
CA LEU A 317 10.68 -62.51 -19.47
C LEU A 317 9.55 -63.54 -19.48
N ARG A 318 8.35 -63.17 -19.96
CA ARG A 318 7.24 -64.12 -20.16
C ARG A 318 7.58 -65.22 -21.16
N ALA A 319 8.29 -64.90 -22.24
CA ALA A 319 8.74 -65.90 -23.21
C ALA A 319 9.70 -66.91 -22.56
N THR A 320 10.65 -66.45 -21.74
CA THR A 320 11.56 -67.34 -21.01
C THR A 320 10.82 -68.22 -19.98
N LEU A 321 9.81 -67.67 -19.29
CA LEU A 321 9.00 -68.45 -18.36
C LEU A 321 8.22 -69.57 -19.06
N LEU A 322 7.65 -69.29 -20.24
CA LEU A 322 6.98 -70.30 -21.06
C LEU A 322 7.94 -71.41 -21.51
N ASP A 323 9.17 -71.07 -21.86
CA ASP A 323 10.20 -72.06 -22.20
C ASP A 323 10.55 -72.95 -20.99
N VAL A 324 10.66 -72.38 -19.79
CA VAL A 324 10.87 -73.15 -18.54
C VAL A 324 9.69 -74.08 -18.25
N GLU A 325 8.46 -73.60 -18.41
CA GLU A 325 7.25 -74.39 -18.17
C GLU A 325 7.15 -75.58 -19.15
N ARG A 326 7.51 -75.38 -20.42
CA ARG A 326 7.62 -76.46 -21.41
C ARG A 326 8.64 -77.51 -21.00
N ILE A 327 9.84 -77.09 -20.60
CA ILE A 327 10.89 -78.00 -20.12
C ILE A 327 10.41 -78.80 -18.90
N ALA A 328 9.74 -78.15 -17.95
CA ALA A 328 9.18 -78.80 -16.76
C ALA A 328 8.07 -79.81 -17.10
N SER A 329 7.29 -79.56 -18.16
CA SER A 329 6.27 -80.48 -18.67
C SER A 329 6.83 -81.63 -19.52
N GLY A 330 8.15 -81.69 -19.71
CA GLY A 330 8.84 -82.74 -20.48
C GLY A 330 8.97 -82.45 -21.98
N ASP A 331 8.52 -81.28 -22.45
CA ASP A 331 8.74 -80.83 -23.83
C ASP A 331 10.11 -80.17 -23.96
N LEU A 332 11.08 -80.97 -24.43
CA LEU A 332 12.46 -80.55 -24.65
C LEU A 332 12.72 -80.17 -26.12
N THR A 333 11.72 -79.80 -26.93
CA THR A 333 11.97 -79.34 -28.30
C THR A 333 12.85 -78.07 -28.34
N PRO A 334 13.73 -77.88 -29.35
CA PRO A 334 14.56 -76.68 -29.42
C PRO A 334 13.72 -75.41 -29.53
N SER A 335 13.90 -74.44 -28.62
CA SER A 335 13.30 -73.12 -28.72
C SER A 335 14.12 -72.18 -29.63
N ALA A 336 13.53 -71.05 -30.04
CA ALA A 336 14.12 -70.13 -31.01
C ALA A 336 15.50 -69.56 -30.58
N ALA A 337 16.37 -69.25 -31.54
CA ALA A 337 17.71 -68.75 -31.27
C ALA A 337 17.69 -67.42 -30.48
N VAL A 338 18.44 -67.36 -29.38
CA VAL A 338 18.55 -66.15 -28.55
C VAL A 338 19.50 -65.17 -29.22
N VAL A 339 18.95 -64.12 -29.83
CA VAL A 339 19.73 -63.07 -30.52
C VAL A 339 20.16 -61.92 -29.58
N ARG A 340 19.66 -61.91 -28.33
CA ARG A 340 19.83 -60.80 -27.38
C ARG A 340 21.05 -61.01 -26.46
N GLN A 341 21.73 -59.91 -26.11
CA GLN A 341 23.00 -59.95 -25.35
C GLN A 341 22.95 -59.30 -23.95
N ASP A 342 21.78 -58.86 -23.48
CA ASP A 342 21.64 -58.31 -22.13
C ASP A 342 21.29 -59.42 -21.09
N GLU A 343 20.99 -59.06 -19.84
CA GLU A 343 20.77 -60.02 -18.76
C GLU A 343 19.63 -61.00 -19.05
N LEU A 344 18.58 -60.59 -19.78
CA LEU A 344 17.51 -61.51 -20.17
C LEU A 344 17.95 -62.44 -21.31
N GLY A 345 18.85 -61.98 -22.19
CA GLY A 345 19.49 -62.84 -23.19
C GLY A 345 20.38 -63.89 -22.54
N VAL A 346 21.19 -63.51 -21.55
CA VAL A 346 22.01 -64.44 -20.76
C VAL A 346 21.13 -65.46 -20.03
N LEU A 347 20.02 -65.02 -19.42
CA LEU A 347 19.06 -65.89 -18.77
C LEU A 347 18.44 -66.91 -19.76
N GLN A 348 18.01 -66.46 -20.94
CA GLN A 348 17.44 -67.33 -21.98
C GLN A 348 18.46 -68.37 -22.47
N GLN A 349 19.72 -67.96 -22.68
CA GLN A 349 20.80 -68.88 -23.05
C GLN A 349 21.08 -69.92 -21.96
N GLY A 350 21.01 -69.52 -20.68
CA GLY A 350 21.13 -70.43 -19.54
C GLY A 350 20.02 -71.49 -19.49
N VAL A 351 18.76 -71.07 -19.69
CA VAL A 351 17.60 -71.99 -19.75
C VAL A 351 17.73 -72.95 -20.93
N GLN A 352 18.15 -72.48 -22.11
CA GLN A 352 18.38 -73.35 -23.27
C GLN A 352 19.49 -74.38 -23.03
N ARG A 353 20.59 -73.98 -22.36
CA ARG A 353 21.67 -74.90 -21.99
C ARG A 353 21.21 -75.96 -20.99
N MET A 354 20.36 -75.59 -20.02
CA MET A 354 19.75 -76.55 -19.10
C MET A 354 18.85 -77.55 -19.83
N ALA A 355 18.03 -77.06 -20.78
CA ALA A 355 17.17 -77.91 -21.60
C ALA A 355 17.97 -78.90 -22.46
N SER A 356 19.08 -78.46 -23.06
CA SER A 356 19.95 -79.35 -23.85
C SER A 356 20.61 -80.42 -22.98
N THR A 357 21.13 -80.05 -21.79
CA THR A 357 21.75 -81.00 -20.87
C THR A 357 20.74 -82.02 -20.34
N LEU A 358 19.51 -81.61 -20.01
CA LEU A 358 18.42 -82.53 -19.64
C LEU A 358 18.06 -83.49 -20.78
N ARG A 359 18.02 -82.99 -22.03
CA ARG A 359 17.77 -83.81 -23.22
C ARG A 359 18.87 -84.85 -23.44
N GLU A 360 20.14 -84.45 -23.27
CA GLU A 360 21.29 -85.35 -23.36
C GLU A 360 21.28 -86.40 -22.23
N LEU A 361 20.97 -86.01 -20.99
CA LEU A 361 20.85 -86.94 -19.86
C LEU A 361 19.73 -87.96 -20.06
N ILE A 362 18.54 -87.52 -20.47
CA ILE A 362 17.40 -88.41 -20.74
C ILE A 362 17.69 -89.30 -21.96
N GLY A 363 18.34 -88.76 -22.99
CA GLY A 363 18.85 -89.52 -24.13
C GLY A 363 19.85 -90.60 -23.71
N GLY A 364 20.85 -90.25 -22.91
CA GLY A 364 21.87 -91.17 -22.40
C GLY A 364 21.30 -92.25 -21.46
N ILE A 365 20.28 -91.93 -20.65
CA ILE A 365 19.56 -92.94 -19.84
C ILE A 365 18.78 -93.89 -20.75
N ARG A 366 18.11 -93.38 -21.79
CA ARG A 366 17.39 -94.21 -22.77
C ARG A 366 18.35 -95.15 -23.51
N ASP A 367 19.54 -94.66 -23.87
CA ASP A 367 20.58 -95.46 -24.53
C ASP A 367 21.16 -96.51 -23.56
N GLY A 368 21.36 -96.16 -22.29
CA GLY A 368 21.81 -97.10 -21.25
C GLY A 368 20.79 -98.20 -20.90
N VAL A 369 19.48 -97.90 -20.93
CA VAL A 369 18.42 -98.91 -20.76
C VAL A 369 18.31 -99.84 -21.98
N SER A 370 18.64 -99.35 -23.18
CA SER A 370 18.69 -100.18 -24.40
C SER A 370 19.84 -101.18 -24.45
N GLN A 371 20.88 -100.99 -23.63
CA GLN A 371 22.01 -101.92 -23.50
C GLN A 371 21.82 -103.02 -22.43
N ILE A 372 20.76 -102.95 -21.62
CA ILE A 372 20.50 -103.85 -20.48
C ILE A 372 19.30 -104.79 -20.73
N SER A 373 18.60 -104.67 -21.87
CA SER A 373 17.63 -105.68 -22.37
C SER A 373 18.25 -106.47 -23.51
#